data_AF-A0A7V2TRF4-F1
#
_entry.id   AF-A0A7V2TRF4-F1
#
_cell.length_a   1.000
_cell.length_b   1.000
_cell.length_c   1.000
_cell.angle_alpha   90.00
_cell.angle_beta   90.00
_cell.angle_gamma   90.00
#
_symmetry.space_group_name_H-M   'P 1'
#
loop_
_entity.id
_entity.type
_entity.pdbx_description
1 polymer ?
#
loop_
_entity_poly.entity_id
_entity_poly.type
_entity_poly.pdbx_seq_one_letter_code
_entity_poly.pdbx_strand_id
1 'polypeptide(L)'
;RPPLMDWDLFSRILEVLPPSVETITFGSVGEPLLNPLTPKMIHAIHASGRRACLYTNGVLLKGEKAEAIAAAPLSVLNISIEPDARTAREYRGINFDEIMENIREFRKIRNPMTRIQLSVVLHRDSHDKISQLKDSCEGIVDGIKCSPMMKFDVTHIRDICSEVWRGNLNIFTNGDVSPCCFDLYGDLRIGNIREMSLEDMLRGQAFTNLMRQFIDGNLPQRCLHCQEVPISPVWKRVPRRCVGHSAQTLESHQEKEVSPT
;
A
#
# COMPACT_ATOMS: atom_id res chain seq x y z
N ARG A 1 0.96 18.92 -10.22
CA ARG A 1 0.12 18.02 -9.39
C ARG A 1 -0.58 17.08 -10.35
N PRO A 2 -0.59 15.76 -10.12
CA PRO A 2 -1.39 14.86 -10.95
C PRO A 2 -2.87 15.29 -10.88
N PRO A 3 -3.62 15.21 -11.99
CA PRO A 3 -5.04 15.53 -11.98
C PRO A 3 -5.79 14.58 -11.05
N LEU A 4 -6.94 15.02 -10.54
CA LEU A 4 -7.86 14.13 -9.84
C LEU A 4 -8.51 13.18 -10.84
N MET A 5 -8.74 11.93 -10.44
CA MET A 5 -9.47 10.96 -11.27
C MET A 5 -10.91 11.46 -11.47
N ASP A 6 -11.29 11.63 -12.74
CA ASP A 6 -12.64 12.00 -13.15
C ASP A 6 -13.63 10.82 -13.02
N TRP A 7 -14.92 11.11 -13.14
CA TRP A 7 -15.96 10.09 -13.04
C TRP A 7 -15.91 9.10 -14.20
N ASP A 8 -15.65 9.55 -15.42
CA ASP A 8 -15.71 8.72 -16.63
C ASP A 8 -14.60 7.65 -16.64
N LEU A 9 -13.42 8.00 -16.16
CA LEU A 9 -12.34 7.05 -15.94
C LEU A 9 -12.71 6.04 -14.86
N PHE A 10 -13.26 6.52 -13.74
CA PHE A 10 -13.61 5.65 -12.62
C PHE A 10 -14.75 4.68 -12.98
N SER A 11 -15.78 5.15 -13.67
CA SER A 11 -16.88 4.29 -14.14
C SER A 11 -16.36 3.25 -15.12
N ARG A 12 -15.51 3.65 -16.07
CA ARG A 12 -14.87 2.72 -17.00
C ARG A 12 -14.05 1.67 -16.26
N ILE A 13 -13.28 2.04 -15.24
CA ILE A 13 -12.54 1.09 -14.40
C ILE A 13 -13.51 0.04 -13.86
N LEU A 14 -14.58 0.46 -13.18
CA LEU A 14 -15.56 -0.47 -12.59
C LEU A 14 -16.22 -1.40 -13.60
N GLU A 15 -16.48 -0.92 -14.82
CA GLU A 15 -17.07 -1.72 -15.91
C GLU A 15 -16.14 -2.84 -16.39
N VAL A 16 -14.83 -2.60 -16.43
CA VAL A 16 -13.83 -3.53 -16.98
C VAL A 16 -13.11 -4.36 -15.91
N LEU A 17 -13.43 -4.17 -14.63
CA LEU A 17 -12.85 -4.98 -13.55
C LEU A 17 -13.32 -6.43 -13.65
N PRO A 18 -12.40 -7.42 -13.59
CA PRO A 18 -12.80 -8.81 -13.59
C PRO A 18 -13.60 -9.16 -12.32
N PRO A 19 -14.45 -10.22 -12.37
CA PRO A 19 -15.24 -10.64 -11.21
C PRO A 19 -14.39 -11.06 -10.00
N SER A 20 -13.13 -11.45 -10.23
CA SER A 20 -12.19 -11.84 -9.17
C SER A 20 -11.70 -10.67 -8.31
N VAL A 21 -11.92 -9.41 -8.73
CA VAL A 21 -11.56 -8.24 -7.92
C VAL A 21 -12.65 -7.97 -6.89
N GLU A 22 -12.36 -8.35 -5.65
CA GLU A 22 -13.30 -8.22 -4.53
C GLU A 22 -13.21 -6.87 -3.80
N THR A 23 -12.04 -6.22 -3.88
CA THR A 23 -11.72 -5.04 -3.05
C THR A 23 -11.01 -3.97 -3.86
N ILE A 24 -11.47 -2.73 -3.73
CA ILE A 24 -10.89 -1.55 -4.35
C ILE A 24 -10.47 -0.60 -3.24
N THR A 25 -9.21 -0.21 -3.25
CA THR A 25 -8.62 0.64 -2.21
C THR A 25 -8.24 1.99 -2.80
N PHE A 26 -8.77 3.07 -2.25
CA PHE A 26 -8.28 4.42 -2.51
C PHE A 26 -7.04 4.66 -1.64
N GLY A 27 -5.88 4.90 -2.25
CA GLY A 27 -4.63 5.06 -1.51
C GLY A 27 -3.41 5.13 -2.44
N SER A 28 -2.30 4.51 -2.00
CA SER A 28 -0.96 4.67 -2.56
C SER A 28 -0.38 6.04 -2.24
N VAL A 29 -0.40 7.01 -3.16
CA VAL A 29 0.14 8.36 -2.95
C VAL A 29 -0.91 9.41 -3.25
N GLY A 30 -1.06 10.35 -2.32
CA GLY A 30 -2.04 11.42 -2.35
C GLY A 30 -3.02 11.37 -1.18
N GLU A 31 -4.03 12.24 -1.23
CA GLU A 31 -5.11 12.30 -0.23
C GLU A 31 -6.45 12.17 -0.96
N PRO A 32 -7.11 11.00 -0.91
CA PRO A 32 -8.35 10.78 -1.66
C PRO A 32 -9.49 11.70 -1.25
N LEU A 33 -9.53 12.23 -0.02
CA LEU A 33 -10.55 13.19 0.40
C LEU A 33 -10.46 14.57 -0.28
N LEU A 34 -9.38 14.82 -1.03
CA LEU A 34 -9.31 15.97 -1.94
C LEU A 34 -10.19 15.80 -3.17
N ASN A 35 -10.49 14.57 -3.59
CA ASN A 35 -11.42 14.33 -4.69
C ASN A 35 -12.87 14.43 -4.19
N PRO A 36 -13.66 15.42 -4.64
CA PRO A 36 -15.05 15.55 -4.21
C PRO A 36 -15.93 14.37 -4.63
N LEU A 37 -15.49 13.57 -5.60
CA LEU A 37 -16.21 12.39 -6.07
C LEU A 37 -15.98 11.15 -5.21
N THR A 38 -15.07 11.16 -4.23
CA THR A 38 -14.72 9.97 -3.43
C THR A 38 -15.95 9.29 -2.80
N PRO A 39 -16.91 9.99 -2.17
CA PRO A 39 -18.13 9.35 -1.67
C PRO A 39 -18.96 8.67 -2.78
N LYS A 40 -19.15 9.35 -3.92
CA LYS A 40 -19.86 8.80 -5.09
C LYS A 40 -19.16 7.53 -5.62
N MET A 41 -17.84 7.55 -5.68
CA MET A 41 -17.03 6.41 -6.10
C MET A 41 -17.19 5.21 -5.13
N ILE A 42 -17.22 5.45 -3.82
CA ILE A 42 -17.48 4.41 -2.82
C ILE A 42 -18.86 3.76 -3.02
N HIS A 43 -19.91 4.56 -3.25
CA HIS A 43 -21.25 4.04 -3.54
C HIS A 43 -21.26 3.14 -4.78
N ALA A 44 -20.57 3.55 -5.85
CA ALA A 44 -20.52 2.77 -7.09
C ALA A 44 -19.75 1.45 -6.93
N ILE A 45 -18.66 1.44 -6.14
CA ILE A 45 -17.95 0.20 -5.79
C ILE A 45 -18.91 -0.77 -5.08
N HIS A 46 -19.62 -0.29 -4.07
CA HIS A 46 -20.56 -1.12 -3.32
C HIS A 46 -21.72 -1.64 -4.19
N ALA A 47 -22.29 -0.79 -5.05
CA ALA A 47 -23.33 -1.19 -6.00
C ALA A 47 -22.86 -2.27 -6.99
N SER A 48 -21.55 -2.34 -7.26
CA SER A 48 -20.95 -3.40 -8.09
C SER A 48 -20.71 -4.73 -7.33
N GLY A 49 -21.12 -4.82 -6.05
CA GLY A 49 -20.91 -6.00 -5.20
C GLY A 49 -19.50 -6.10 -4.60
N ARG A 50 -18.70 -5.03 -4.68
CA ARG A 50 -17.30 -4.99 -4.23
C ARG A 50 -17.14 -4.19 -2.96
N ARG A 51 -16.01 -4.38 -2.28
CA ARG A 51 -15.65 -3.65 -1.05
C ARG A 51 -14.81 -2.45 -1.36
N ALA A 52 -15.19 -1.29 -0.83
CA ALA A 52 -14.38 -0.08 -0.86
C ALA A 52 -13.56 0.03 0.43
N CYS A 53 -12.26 0.27 0.28
CA CYS A 53 -11.35 0.64 1.36
C CYS A 53 -10.75 2.01 1.04
N LEU A 54 -10.47 2.82 2.07
CA LEU A 54 -9.96 4.18 1.91
C LEU A 54 -8.80 4.41 2.86
N TYR A 55 -7.68 4.91 2.36
CA TYR A 55 -6.63 5.52 3.15
C TYR A 55 -6.78 7.04 3.17
N THR A 56 -6.57 7.67 4.33
CA THR A 56 -6.54 9.12 4.48
C THR A 56 -5.53 9.52 5.55
N ASN A 57 -5.01 10.75 5.51
CA ASN A 57 -4.25 11.34 6.61
C ASN A 57 -5.14 11.89 7.74
N GLY A 58 -6.47 11.90 7.55
CA GLY A 58 -7.45 12.32 8.55
C GLY A 58 -7.64 13.84 8.71
N VAL A 59 -6.85 14.68 8.04
CA VAL A 59 -6.95 16.15 8.16
C VAL A 59 -8.28 16.66 7.63
N LEU A 60 -8.76 16.07 6.54
CA LEU A 60 -10.02 16.44 5.88
C LEU A 60 -11.22 15.63 6.37
N LEU A 61 -11.04 14.78 7.37
CA LEU A 61 -12.09 13.94 7.94
C LEU A 61 -12.94 14.74 8.96
N LYS A 62 -13.54 15.85 8.51
CA LYS A 62 -14.37 16.73 9.33
C LYS A 62 -15.46 17.42 8.51
N GLY A 63 -16.50 17.90 9.19
CA GLY A 63 -17.65 18.58 8.57
C GLY A 63 -18.32 17.74 7.47
N GLU A 64 -18.74 18.40 6.40
CA GLU A 64 -19.46 17.78 5.26
C GLU A 64 -18.71 16.58 4.65
N LYS A 65 -17.36 16.60 4.65
CA LYS A 65 -16.57 15.47 4.13
C LYS A 65 -16.68 14.25 5.03
N ALA A 66 -16.62 14.42 6.35
CA ALA A 66 -16.82 13.33 7.29
C ALA A 66 -18.23 12.74 7.16
N GLU A 67 -19.25 13.59 7.07
CA GLU A 67 -20.65 13.17 6.90
C GLU A 67 -20.85 12.38 5.59
N ALA A 68 -20.30 12.87 4.47
CA ALA A 68 -20.41 12.18 3.19
C ALA A 68 -19.71 10.81 3.19
N ILE A 69 -18.55 10.69 3.83
CA ILE A 69 -17.84 9.41 3.95
C ILE A 69 -18.56 8.47 4.94
N ALA A 70 -19.10 9.02 6.03
CA ALA A 70 -19.84 8.26 7.03
C ALA A 70 -21.14 7.66 6.47
N ALA A 71 -21.81 8.38 5.57
CA ALA A 71 -23.01 7.91 4.86
C ALA A 71 -22.69 6.88 3.77
N ALA A 72 -21.46 6.86 3.26
CA ALA A 72 -21.05 5.94 2.20
C ALA A 72 -20.85 4.51 2.74
N PRO A 73 -21.11 3.45 1.93
CA PRO A 73 -20.92 2.06 2.30
C PRO A 73 -19.43 1.63 2.29
N LEU A 74 -18.59 2.35 3.02
CA LEU A 74 -17.16 2.09 3.12
C LEU A 74 -16.92 0.88 4.03
N SER A 75 -16.10 -0.08 3.58
CA SER A 75 -15.76 -1.26 4.38
C SER A 75 -14.71 -0.95 5.44
N VAL A 76 -13.61 -0.30 5.04
CA VAL A 76 -12.51 0.04 5.95
C VAL A 76 -12.00 1.46 5.67
N LEU A 77 -11.97 2.28 6.71
CA LEU A 77 -11.25 3.55 6.75
C LEU A 77 -9.91 3.35 7.46
N ASN A 78 -8.83 3.44 6.71
CA ASN A 78 -7.46 3.41 7.20
C ASN A 78 -6.96 4.85 7.37
N ILE A 79 -6.51 5.19 8.57
CA ILE A 79 -6.04 6.54 8.90
C ILE A 79 -4.55 6.47 9.17
N SER A 80 -3.79 7.12 8.29
CA SER A 80 -2.33 7.18 8.35
C SER A 80 -1.90 8.20 9.39
N ILE A 81 -1.34 7.73 10.50
CA ILE A 81 -0.95 8.55 11.65
C ILE A 81 0.42 8.14 12.18
N GLU A 82 1.01 8.97 13.02
CA GLU A 82 2.23 8.67 13.77
C GLU A 82 1.88 8.26 15.21
N PRO A 83 2.78 7.58 15.95
CA PRO A 83 2.43 7.04 17.25
C PRO A 83 2.25 8.10 18.35
N ASP A 84 2.76 9.32 18.17
CA ASP A 84 2.58 10.43 19.11
C ASP A 84 2.57 11.81 18.44
N ALA A 85 2.28 12.85 19.21
CA ALA A 85 2.24 14.23 18.73
C ALA A 85 3.61 14.78 18.26
N ARG A 86 4.72 14.29 18.84
CA ARG A 86 6.06 14.74 18.45
C ARG A 86 6.39 14.25 17.04
N THR A 87 6.26 12.94 16.83
CA THR A 87 6.49 12.26 15.55
C THR A 87 5.51 12.72 14.47
N ALA A 88 4.24 12.95 14.81
CA ALA A 88 3.26 13.54 13.89
C ALA A 88 3.69 14.92 13.38
N ARG A 89 4.18 15.78 14.27
CA ARG A 89 4.68 17.11 13.91
C ARG A 89 5.97 17.02 13.10
N GLU A 90 6.90 16.19 13.52
CA GLU A 90 8.23 16.06 12.90
C GLU A 90 8.17 15.46 11.49
N TYR A 91 7.43 14.36 11.31
CA TYR A 91 7.45 13.61 10.04
C TYR A 91 6.30 13.95 9.10
N ARG A 92 5.16 14.42 9.61
CA ARG A 92 3.99 14.76 8.79
C ARG A 92 3.62 16.23 8.80
N GLY A 93 4.12 17.00 9.76
CA GLY A 93 3.73 18.41 9.93
C GLY A 93 2.26 18.59 10.30
N ILE A 94 1.64 17.58 10.93
CA ILE A 94 0.21 17.60 11.31
C ILE A 94 0.03 17.68 12.82
N ASN A 95 -1.13 18.18 13.25
CA ASN A 95 -1.54 18.19 14.64
C ASN A 95 -2.20 16.85 15.01
N PHE A 96 -1.52 16.04 15.81
CA PHE A 96 -2.01 14.73 16.26
C PHE A 96 -3.37 14.81 16.98
N ASP A 97 -3.55 15.80 17.87
CA ASP A 97 -4.77 15.92 18.65
C ASP A 97 -5.97 16.28 17.77
N GLU A 98 -5.75 17.09 16.73
CA GLU A 98 -6.78 17.40 15.72
C GLU A 98 -7.20 16.14 14.95
N ILE A 99 -6.24 15.30 14.54
CA ILE A 99 -6.56 14.03 13.86
C ILE A 99 -7.34 13.10 14.78
N MET A 100 -6.91 12.96 16.04
CA MET A 100 -7.62 12.13 17.01
C MET A 100 -9.04 12.63 17.26
N GLU A 101 -9.25 13.95 17.29
CA GLU A 101 -10.58 14.51 17.42
C GLU A 101 -11.46 14.25 16.19
N ASN A 102 -10.92 14.44 14.99
CA ASN A 102 -11.61 14.08 13.74
C ASN A 102 -12.03 12.60 13.73
N ILE A 103 -11.17 11.70 14.23
CA ILE A 103 -11.49 10.26 14.35
C ILE A 103 -12.65 10.04 15.33
N ARG A 104 -12.63 10.69 16.49
CA ARG A 104 -13.69 10.57 17.50
C ARG A 104 -15.03 11.07 16.97
N GLU A 105 -15.05 12.22 16.31
CA GLU A 105 -16.26 12.74 15.69
C GLU A 105 -16.77 11.83 14.57
N PHE A 106 -15.88 11.36 13.69
CA PHE A 106 -16.25 10.42 12.65
C PHE A 106 -16.81 9.11 13.21
N ARG A 107 -16.23 8.58 14.30
CA ARG A 107 -16.70 7.37 14.98
C ARG A 107 -18.16 7.48 15.41
N LYS A 108 -18.62 8.65 15.84
CA LYS A 108 -20.01 8.88 16.29
C LYS A 108 -21.02 8.77 15.15
N ILE A 109 -20.64 9.22 13.95
CA ILE A 109 -21.55 9.32 12.80
C ILE A 109 -21.36 8.22 11.76
N ARG A 110 -20.29 7.43 11.84
CA ARG A 110 -19.96 6.41 10.83
C ARG A 110 -21.11 5.42 10.61
N ASN A 111 -21.16 4.88 9.40
CA ASN A 111 -21.88 3.63 9.16
C ASN A 111 -21.35 2.52 10.10
N PRO A 112 -22.22 1.81 10.86
CA PRO A 112 -21.79 0.77 11.81
C PRO A 112 -20.95 -0.36 11.18
N MET A 113 -21.11 -0.60 9.87
CA MET A 113 -20.34 -1.60 9.12
C MET A 113 -18.94 -1.11 8.73
N THR A 114 -18.69 0.20 8.77
CA THR A 114 -17.37 0.78 8.48
C THR A 114 -16.43 0.54 9.65
N ARG A 115 -15.36 -0.21 9.39
CA ARG A 115 -14.26 -0.36 10.34
C ARG A 115 -13.29 0.81 10.23
N ILE A 116 -12.83 1.31 11.37
CA ILE A 116 -11.79 2.35 11.46
C ILE A 116 -10.49 1.69 11.92
N GLN A 117 -9.41 1.88 11.18
CA GLN A 117 -8.10 1.34 11.50
C GLN A 117 -7.04 2.44 11.46
N LEU A 118 -6.08 2.39 12.38
CA LEU A 118 -4.88 3.22 12.29
C LEU A 118 -3.81 2.50 11.50
N SER A 119 -3.17 3.20 10.58
CA SER A 119 -1.95 2.77 9.89
C SER A 119 -0.78 3.62 10.39
N VAL A 120 0.01 3.04 11.29
CA VAL A 120 1.07 3.73 12.03
C VAL A 120 2.42 3.42 11.40
N VAL A 121 3.17 4.46 11.09
CA VAL A 121 4.57 4.30 10.65
C VAL A 121 5.48 4.34 11.88
N LEU A 122 6.34 3.33 12.01
CA LEU A 122 7.29 3.23 13.11
C LEU A 122 8.63 3.85 12.71
N HIS A 123 8.98 4.92 13.40
CA HIS A 123 10.29 5.57 13.36
C HIS A 123 11.23 4.97 14.39
N ARG A 124 12.52 5.28 14.26
CA ARG A 124 13.51 4.97 15.30
C ARG A 124 13.03 5.57 16.63
N ASP A 125 13.10 4.79 17.70
CA ASP A 125 12.73 5.21 19.07
C ASP A 125 11.26 5.63 19.26
N SER A 126 10.35 5.12 18.42
CA SER A 126 8.89 5.36 18.56
C SER A 126 8.07 4.12 18.93
N HIS A 127 8.70 2.95 19.01
CA HIS A 127 8.01 1.67 19.20
C HIS A 127 7.40 1.53 20.61
N ASP A 128 8.01 2.16 21.62
CA ASP A 128 7.52 2.20 23.00
C ASP A 128 6.19 2.97 23.13
N LYS A 129 5.90 3.86 22.18
CA LYS A 129 4.68 4.67 22.16
C LYS A 129 3.44 3.93 21.64
N ILE A 130 3.62 2.77 21.01
CA ILE A 130 2.51 2.00 20.43
C ILE A 130 1.51 1.56 21.51
N SER A 131 1.98 1.17 22.70
CA SER A 131 1.08 0.78 23.80
C SER A 131 0.21 1.95 24.24
N GLN A 132 0.82 3.11 24.44
CA GLN A 132 0.10 4.32 24.82
C GLN A 132 -0.92 4.74 23.76
N LEU A 133 -0.55 4.65 22.47
CA LEU A 133 -1.48 4.89 21.37
C LEU A 133 -2.66 3.92 21.44
N LYS A 134 -2.39 2.63 21.59
CA LYS A 134 -3.42 1.59 21.69
C LYS A 134 -4.41 1.89 22.80
N ASP A 135 -3.92 2.20 24.00
CA ASP A 135 -4.74 2.49 25.17
C ASP A 135 -5.59 3.76 24.93
N SER A 136 -5.00 4.81 24.35
CA SER A 136 -5.72 6.05 24.03
C SER A 136 -6.79 5.91 22.93
N CYS A 137 -6.72 4.84 22.14
CA CYS A 137 -7.62 4.56 21.01
C CYS A 137 -8.61 3.44 21.30
N GLU A 138 -8.61 2.88 22.52
CA GLU A 138 -9.53 1.81 22.90
C GLU A 138 -10.99 2.26 22.76
N GLY A 139 -11.82 1.43 22.10
CA GLY A 139 -13.21 1.76 21.79
C GLY A 139 -13.42 2.79 20.66
N ILE A 140 -12.37 3.51 20.26
CA ILE A 140 -12.40 4.52 19.19
C ILE A 140 -12.08 3.88 17.83
N VAL A 141 -11.09 3.00 17.76
CA VAL A 141 -10.68 2.33 16.52
C VAL A 141 -10.83 0.82 16.64
N ASP A 142 -11.04 0.15 15.50
CA ASP A 142 -11.27 -1.29 15.41
C ASP A 142 -9.96 -2.07 15.09
N GLY A 143 -8.81 -1.39 15.03
CA GLY A 143 -7.51 -2.01 14.83
C GLY A 143 -6.38 -1.01 14.61
N ILE A 144 -5.15 -1.47 14.86
CA ILE A 144 -3.91 -0.72 14.61
C ILE A 144 -2.98 -1.61 13.79
N LYS A 145 -2.55 -1.12 12.63
CA LYS A 145 -1.54 -1.73 11.78
C LYS A 145 -0.26 -0.89 11.91
N CYS A 146 0.83 -1.50 12.32
CA CYS A 146 2.14 -0.86 12.34
C CYS A 146 2.95 -1.28 11.10
N SER A 147 3.71 -0.35 10.54
CA SER A 147 4.63 -0.61 9.43
C SER A 147 5.93 0.16 9.65
N PRO A 148 7.11 -0.42 9.36
CA PRO A 148 8.37 0.28 9.54
C PRO A 148 8.46 1.49 8.60
N MET A 149 9.16 2.54 9.04
CA MET A 149 9.51 3.65 8.15
C MET A 149 10.37 3.14 7.00
N MET A 150 9.93 3.44 5.77
CA MET A 150 10.73 3.24 4.58
C MET A 150 11.84 4.29 4.52
N LYS A 151 13.05 3.85 4.20
CA LYS A 151 14.15 4.74 3.77
C LYS A 151 14.06 4.86 2.25
N PHE A 152 14.75 5.80 1.62
CA PHE A 152 14.79 5.87 0.14
C PHE A 152 16.18 5.55 -0.44
N ASP A 153 17.21 5.51 0.41
CA ASP A 153 18.62 5.41 0.00
C ASP A 153 19.31 4.10 0.41
N VAL A 154 18.57 3.02 0.68
CA VAL A 154 19.19 1.70 0.91
C VAL A 154 18.99 0.77 -0.27
N THR A 155 20.12 0.33 -0.83
CA THR A 155 20.21 -0.82 -1.74
C THR A 155 20.04 -2.10 -0.92
N HIS A 156 18.87 -2.73 -1.02
CA HIS A 156 18.69 -4.10 -0.53
C HIS A 156 18.82 -5.08 -1.70
N ILE A 157 19.74 -6.03 -1.55
CA ILE A 157 19.91 -7.15 -2.47
C ILE A 157 19.13 -8.35 -1.92
N ARG A 158 18.23 -8.88 -2.77
CA ARG A 158 17.59 -10.23 -2.76
C ARG A 158 16.37 -10.46 -1.85
N ASP A 159 15.20 -10.53 -2.49
CA ASP A 159 14.48 -11.79 -2.78
C ASP A 159 13.48 -11.52 -3.93
N ILE A 160 12.84 -12.54 -4.49
CA ILE A 160 11.82 -12.33 -5.53
C ILE A 160 10.59 -11.63 -4.91
N CYS A 161 10.27 -10.41 -5.37
CA CYS A 161 9.05 -9.68 -4.99
C CYS A 161 7.83 -10.53 -5.33
N SER A 162 6.87 -10.72 -4.41
CA SER A 162 5.67 -11.50 -4.75
C SER A 162 4.56 -10.66 -5.39
N GLU A 163 4.63 -9.34 -5.33
CA GLU A 163 3.49 -8.48 -5.68
C GLU A 163 3.06 -8.66 -7.13
N VAL A 164 4.01 -8.76 -8.07
CA VAL A 164 3.72 -8.98 -9.48
C VAL A 164 3.03 -10.34 -9.75
N TRP A 165 3.12 -11.30 -8.81
CA TRP A 165 2.39 -12.58 -8.87
C TRP A 165 1.08 -12.59 -8.05
N ARG A 166 0.94 -11.72 -7.06
CA ARG A 166 -0.25 -11.67 -6.18
C ARG A 166 -1.47 -11.07 -6.87
N GLY A 167 -1.27 -10.29 -7.93
CA GLY A 167 -2.37 -9.69 -8.70
C GLY A 167 -2.87 -8.35 -8.17
N ASN A 168 -2.16 -7.71 -7.25
CA ASN A 168 -2.43 -6.33 -6.85
C ASN A 168 -2.04 -5.39 -8.00
N LEU A 169 -3.00 -4.59 -8.49
CA LEU A 169 -2.77 -3.60 -9.53
C LEU A 169 -3.10 -2.20 -9.00
N ASN A 170 -2.19 -1.26 -9.22
CA ASN A 170 -2.42 0.15 -8.98
C ASN A 170 -2.86 0.82 -10.29
N ILE A 171 -3.96 1.57 -10.23
CA ILE A 171 -4.46 2.38 -11.35
C ILE A 171 -4.31 3.85 -10.96
N PHE A 172 -3.49 4.59 -11.69
CA PHE A 172 -3.24 6.00 -11.43
C PHE A 172 -4.36 6.90 -11.93
N THR A 173 -4.35 8.16 -11.53
CA THR A 173 -5.41 9.13 -11.86
C THR A 173 -5.51 9.46 -13.35
N ASN A 174 -4.49 9.13 -14.15
CA ASN A 174 -4.50 9.22 -15.61
C ASN A 174 -4.93 7.92 -16.31
N GLY A 175 -5.16 6.84 -15.56
CA GLY A 175 -5.53 5.52 -16.06
C GLY A 175 -4.37 4.55 -16.29
N ASP A 176 -3.12 4.97 -16.06
CA ASP A 176 -1.99 4.05 -16.17
C ASP A 176 -2.06 2.96 -15.09
N VAL A 177 -1.67 1.74 -15.47
CA VAL A 177 -1.75 0.57 -14.60
C VAL A 177 -0.34 0.04 -14.31
N SER A 178 -0.05 -0.21 -13.04
CA SER A 178 1.21 -0.78 -12.56
C SER A 178 0.97 -1.97 -11.62
N PRO A 179 1.68 -3.10 -11.78
CA PRO A 179 1.54 -4.31 -10.96
C PRO A 179 2.43 -4.29 -9.70
N CYS A 180 2.85 -3.10 -9.26
CA CYS A 180 3.74 -2.92 -8.12
C CYS A 180 3.01 -2.19 -7.00
N CYS A 181 3.16 -2.65 -5.75
CA CYS A 181 2.59 -1.99 -4.58
C CYS A 181 3.12 -0.56 -4.38
N PHE A 182 4.29 -0.24 -4.95
CA PHE A 182 5.04 0.99 -4.69
C PHE A 182 5.77 1.51 -5.94
N ASP A 183 5.01 1.89 -6.97
CA ASP A 183 5.54 2.44 -8.22
C ASP A 183 5.01 3.86 -8.46
N LEU A 184 5.53 4.82 -7.70
CA LEU A 184 4.97 6.17 -7.63
C LEU A 184 4.97 6.93 -8.96
N TYR A 185 5.89 6.57 -9.85
CA TYR A 185 6.10 7.26 -11.13
C TYR A 185 5.70 6.41 -12.34
N GLY A 186 5.19 5.19 -12.13
CA GLY A 186 4.80 4.30 -13.22
C GLY A 186 5.95 3.70 -14.01
N ASP A 187 7.09 3.46 -13.36
CA ASP A 187 8.28 2.85 -13.98
C ASP A 187 7.98 1.41 -14.45
N LEU A 188 6.99 0.76 -13.85
CA LEU A 188 6.55 -0.60 -14.16
C LEU A 188 5.19 -0.64 -14.87
N ARG A 189 4.82 0.46 -15.56
CA ARG A 189 3.56 0.56 -16.31
C ARG A 189 3.40 -0.60 -17.29
N ILE A 190 2.23 -1.24 -17.24
CA ILE A 190 1.86 -2.35 -18.14
C ILE A 190 0.78 -1.98 -19.17
N GLY A 191 0.18 -0.80 -19.04
CA GLY A 191 -0.83 -0.29 -19.98
C GLY A 191 -1.58 0.92 -19.43
N ASN A 192 -2.62 1.35 -20.14
CA ASN A 192 -3.58 2.35 -19.69
C ASN A 192 -5.03 1.84 -19.85
N ILE A 193 -5.82 1.95 -18.79
CA ILE A 193 -7.18 1.37 -18.72
C ILE A 193 -8.17 2.06 -19.67
N ARG A 194 -7.84 3.26 -20.16
CA ARG A 194 -8.61 3.96 -21.19
C ARG A 194 -8.47 3.31 -22.57
N GLU A 195 -7.42 2.53 -22.78
CA GLU A 195 -7.07 1.98 -24.10
C GLU A 195 -7.33 0.47 -24.19
N MET A 196 -7.13 -0.27 -23.11
CA MET A 196 -7.25 -1.74 -23.08
C MET A 196 -7.77 -2.26 -21.75
N SER A 197 -8.26 -3.51 -21.74
CA SER A 197 -8.74 -4.16 -20.51
C SER A 197 -7.58 -4.61 -19.61
N LEU A 198 -7.84 -4.82 -18.31
CA LEU A 198 -6.84 -5.39 -17.40
C LEU A 198 -6.40 -6.79 -17.84
N GLU A 199 -7.31 -7.59 -18.39
CA GLU A 199 -7.02 -8.93 -18.88
C GLU A 199 -6.05 -8.90 -20.06
N ASP A 200 -6.24 -7.97 -20.99
CA ASP A 200 -5.33 -7.76 -22.12
C ASP A 200 -3.96 -7.27 -21.65
N MET A 201 -3.90 -6.38 -20.66
CA MET A 201 -2.63 -5.92 -20.08
C MET A 201 -1.85 -7.08 -19.44
N LEU A 202 -2.53 -7.93 -18.68
CA LEU A 202 -1.92 -9.08 -18.00
C LEU A 202 -1.51 -10.18 -18.97
N ARG A 203 -2.16 -10.31 -20.12
CA ARG A 203 -1.74 -11.21 -21.22
C ARG A 203 -0.76 -10.56 -22.19
N GLY A 204 -0.58 -9.25 -22.08
CA GLY A 204 0.19 -8.44 -23.01
C GLY A 204 1.70 -8.64 -22.89
N GLN A 205 2.40 -8.12 -23.89
CA GLN A 205 3.85 -8.23 -23.98
C GLN A 205 4.57 -7.45 -22.86
N ALA A 206 4.01 -6.32 -22.41
CA ALA A 206 4.58 -5.51 -21.34
C ALA A 206 4.69 -6.29 -20.02
N PHE A 207 3.58 -6.89 -19.56
CA PHE A 207 3.58 -7.72 -18.36
C PHE A 207 4.40 -9.00 -18.54
N THR A 208 4.32 -9.64 -19.71
CA THR A 208 5.14 -10.83 -20.01
C THR A 208 6.65 -10.54 -19.91
N ASN A 209 7.09 -9.40 -20.44
CA ASN A 209 8.50 -8.98 -20.35
C ASN A 209 8.92 -8.69 -18.91
N LEU A 210 8.06 -8.03 -18.13
CA LEU A 210 8.29 -7.79 -16.72
C LEU A 210 8.44 -9.13 -15.96
N MET A 211 7.56 -10.09 -16.19
CA MET A 211 7.64 -11.40 -15.54
C MET A 211 8.92 -12.16 -15.92
N ARG A 212 9.38 -12.07 -17.18
CA ARG A 212 10.67 -12.65 -17.60
C ARG A 212 11.85 -12.01 -16.88
N GLN A 213 11.89 -10.68 -16.78
CA GLN A 213 12.92 -9.96 -16.01
C GLN A 213 13.01 -10.46 -14.57
N PHE A 214 11.85 -10.67 -13.94
CA PHE A 214 11.74 -11.22 -12.59
C PHE A 214 12.20 -12.68 -12.47
N ILE A 215 11.89 -13.54 -13.44
CA ILE A 215 12.30 -14.96 -13.46
C ILE A 215 13.80 -15.11 -13.75
N ASP A 216 14.33 -14.32 -14.68
CA ASP A 216 15.73 -14.37 -15.10
C ASP A 216 16.68 -13.61 -14.15
N GLY A 217 16.13 -12.87 -13.18
CA GLY A 217 16.90 -12.08 -12.20
C GLY A 217 17.36 -10.71 -12.71
N ASN A 218 16.97 -10.32 -13.92
CA ASN A 218 17.26 -9.03 -14.54
C ASN A 218 16.23 -7.97 -14.11
N LEU A 219 16.18 -7.66 -12.82
CA LEU A 219 15.15 -6.81 -12.23
C LEU A 219 15.17 -5.36 -12.76
N PRO A 220 14.00 -4.71 -12.93
CA PRO A 220 13.91 -3.28 -13.21
C PRO A 220 14.64 -2.42 -12.17
N GLN A 221 15.12 -1.24 -12.57
CA GLN A 221 15.82 -0.30 -11.69
C GLN A 221 15.01 0.07 -10.44
N ARG A 222 13.69 0.29 -10.58
CA ARG A 222 12.78 0.53 -9.46
C ARG A 222 12.83 -0.59 -8.42
N CYS A 223 12.93 -1.85 -8.85
CA CYS A 223 12.92 -3.01 -7.97
C CYS A 223 14.24 -3.17 -7.20
N LEU A 224 15.36 -2.71 -7.75
CA LEU A 224 16.68 -2.76 -7.10
C LEU A 224 16.79 -1.85 -5.86
N HIS A 225 15.90 -0.86 -5.76
CA HIS A 225 15.85 0.11 -4.66
C HIS A 225 14.59 -0.07 -3.78
N CYS A 226 13.89 -1.20 -3.92
CA CYS A 226 12.66 -1.47 -3.20
C CYS A 226 12.92 -2.00 -1.78
N GLN A 227 12.14 -1.50 -0.81
CA GLN A 227 12.26 -1.87 0.62
C GLN A 227 11.05 -2.64 1.15
N GLU A 228 10.02 -2.82 0.31
CA GLU A 228 8.82 -3.60 0.64
C GLU A 228 9.07 -5.11 0.63
N VAL A 229 10.24 -5.57 0.14
CA VAL A 229 10.60 -7.00 0.14
C VAL A 229 11.32 -7.32 1.45
N PRO A 230 10.67 -8.01 2.42
CA PRO A 230 11.34 -8.43 3.63
C PRO A 230 12.41 -9.48 3.32
N ILE A 231 13.51 -9.43 4.05
CA ILE A 231 14.44 -10.55 4.23
C ILE A 231 13.66 -11.62 5.02
N SER A 232 13.10 -12.63 4.35
CA SER A 232 12.53 -13.78 5.07
C SER A 232 12.41 -15.03 4.18
N PRO A 233 12.83 -16.22 4.68
CA PRO A 233 12.86 -17.48 3.94
C PRO A 233 11.48 -18.14 3.84
N VAL A 234 10.40 -17.36 3.84
CA VAL A 234 9.06 -17.90 3.64
C VAL A 234 8.96 -18.35 2.19
N TRP A 235 8.98 -19.67 2.00
CA TRP A 235 8.86 -20.36 0.72
C TRP A 235 7.72 -19.78 -0.11
N LYS A 236 8.04 -18.81 -0.96
CA LYS A 236 7.18 -18.45 -2.07
C LYS A 236 7.43 -19.52 -3.11
N ARG A 237 6.39 -20.30 -3.45
CA ARG A 237 6.35 -21.11 -4.68
C ARG A 237 6.37 -20.17 -5.89
N VAL A 238 7.46 -19.42 -6.07
CA VAL A 238 7.78 -18.79 -7.34
C VAL A 238 8.49 -19.84 -8.17
N PRO A 239 8.15 -20.01 -9.45
CA PRO A 239 8.96 -20.81 -10.36
C PRO A 239 10.37 -20.19 -10.41
N ARG A 240 11.32 -20.73 -9.64
CA ARG A 240 12.73 -20.43 -9.84
C ARG A 240 13.22 -21.33 -10.95
N ARG A 241 13.82 -20.76 -11.99
CA ARG A 241 14.71 -21.52 -12.87
C ARG A 241 15.86 -22.02 -11.98
N CYS A 242 16.22 -23.30 -12.05
CA CYS A 242 17.45 -23.79 -11.43
C CYS A 242 18.63 -23.10 -12.13
N VAL A 243 19.03 -21.93 -11.64
CA VAL A 243 20.26 -21.28 -12.10
C VAL A 243 21.38 -21.97 -11.34
N GLY A 244 22.03 -22.94 -12.00
CA GLY A 244 23.23 -23.60 -11.49
C GLY A 244 24.31 -22.56 -11.22
N HIS A 245 24.40 -22.10 -9.97
CA HIS A 245 25.52 -21.29 -9.53
C HIS A 245 26.64 -22.25 -9.19
N SER A 246 27.72 -22.21 -9.98
CA SER A 246 29.02 -22.73 -9.57
C SER A 246 29.40 -22.07 -8.25
N ALA A 247 29.37 -22.84 -7.18
CA ALA A 247 29.85 -22.42 -5.87
C ALA A 247 31.37 -22.17 -5.96
N GLN A 248 31.77 -20.90 -5.91
CA GLN A 248 33.09 -20.55 -5.40
C GLN A 248 32.90 -20.16 -3.94
N THR A 249 33.26 -21.10 -3.09
CA THR A 249 33.36 -21.00 -1.63
C THR A 249 34.35 -19.88 -1.27
N LEU A 250 33.87 -18.85 -0.58
CA LEU A 250 34.72 -18.00 0.24
C LEU A 250 34.95 -18.76 1.55
N GLU A 251 36.09 -19.43 1.65
CA GLU A 251 36.56 -20.10 2.86
C GLU A 251 36.83 -19.08 3.96
N SER A 252 36.22 -19.34 5.12
CA SER A 252 36.45 -18.69 6.39
C SER A 252 37.86 -18.98 6.90
N HIS A 253 38.70 -17.95 7.04
CA HIS A 253 39.88 -18.03 7.89
C HIS A 253 39.44 -18.08 9.36
N GLN A 254 39.48 -19.30 9.93
CA GLN A 254 39.52 -19.53 11.37
C GLN A 254 40.92 -19.14 11.89
N GLU A 255 40.96 -18.20 12.84
CA GLU A 255 42.12 -18.01 13.70
C GLU A 255 42.20 -19.14 14.73
N LYS A 256 43.44 -19.57 14.93
CA LYS A 256 43.90 -20.67 15.78
C LYS A 256 43.77 -20.31 17.25
N GLU A 257 43.28 -21.24 18.06
CA GLU A 257 43.82 -21.43 19.40
C GLU A 257 44.15 -22.91 19.62
N VAL A 258 45.35 -23.08 20.15
CA VAL A 258 46.11 -24.32 20.29
C VAL A 258 45.89 -24.85 21.70
N SER A 259 45.70 -26.16 21.83
CA SER A 259 45.99 -26.93 23.04
C SER A 259 46.71 -28.20 22.56
N PRO A 260 47.76 -28.72 23.22
CA PRO A 260 47.56 -29.36 24.54
C PRO A 260 48.77 -29.31 25.50
N THR A 261 48.51 -29.18 26.82
CA THR A 261 48.82 -30.15 27.90
C THR A 261 48.43 -29.55 29.25
#